data_AF-A0A1C6N4E2-F1
#
_entry.id   AF-A0A1C6N4E2-F1
#
_cell.length_a   1.000
_cell.length_b   1.000
_cell.length_c   1.000
_cell.angle_alpha   90.00
_cell.angle_beta   90.00
_cell.angle_gamma   90.00
#
_symmetry.space_group_name_H-M   'P 1'
#
loop_
_entity.id
_entity.type
_entity.pdbx_description
1 polymer ?
#
loop_
_entity_poly.entity_id
_entity_poly.type
_entity_poly.pdbx_seq_one_letter_code
_entity_poly.pdbx_strand_id
1 'polypeptide(L)'
;MRFARILATAGTVVVLASVSACGLPSAGSPQEAGDFLKSTLHCESIDIASPPEVQRVEAMGMTGINGGGECQDPAGDDGDVDFLTIEDMEAFQTAVKGDDDEQDELMIGDDFVVDPSSDDQRHQLLKAGLLFLNCTPDFKAPPGKTADDGEIEGCSTTDYSEDLD
;
A
#
# COMPACT_ATOMS: atom_id res chain seq x y z
N MET A 1 -16.32 -28.59 -61.44
CA MET A 1 -16.14 -28.88 -59.99
C MET A 1 -15.26 -27.75 -59.44
N ARG A 2 -15.82 -26.58 -59.08
CA ARG A 2 -16.23 -26.15 -57.72
C ARG A 2 -15.26 -26.59 -56.63
N PHE A 3 -14.44 -25.66 -56.12
CA PHE A 3 -14.20 -25.45 -54.68
C PHE A 3 -13.74 -24.01 -54.46
N ALA A 4 -14.64 -23.18 -53.92
CA ALA A 4 -14.32 -21.85 -53.41
C ALA A 4 -13.69 -22.00 -52.03
N ARG A 5 -12.51 -21.39 -51.81
CA ARG A 5 -11.89 -21.29 -50.49
C ARG A 5 -12.34 -19.97 -49.86
N ILE A 6 -13.19 -20.09 -48.84
CA ILE A 6 -13.62 -18.98 -47.99
C ILE A 6 -12.51 -18.75 -46.97
N LEU A 7 -11.83 -17.60 -47.06
CA LEU A 7 -10.93 -17.09 -46.02
C LEU A 7 -11.79 -16.30 -45.03
N ALA A 8 -12.05 -16.88 -43.86
CA ALA A 8 -12.60 -16.17 -42.72
C ALA A 8 -11.45 -15.48 -41.98
N THR A 9 -11.32 -14.17 -42.15
CA THR A 9 -10.46 -13.32 -41.31
C THR A 9 -11.18 -13.11 -39.98
N ALA A 10 -10.72 -13.80 -38.94
CA ALA A 10 -11.12 -13.54 -37.56
C ALA A 10 -10.59 -12.14 -37.16
N GLY A 11 -11.51 -11.21 -36.90
CA GLY A 11 -11.18 -9.90 -36.35
C GLY A 11 -10.81 -10.04 -34.88
N THR A 12 -9.58 -9.69 -34.54
CA THR A 12 -9.13 -9.57 -33.17
C THR A 12 -9.75 -8.30 -32.59
N VAL A 13 -10.75 -8.45 -31.72
CA VAL A 13 -11.26 -7.36 -30.88
C VAL A 13 -10.22 -7.14 -29.79
N VAL A 14 -9.47 -6.04 -29.88
CA VAL A 14 -8.65 -5.53 -28.77
C VAL A 14 -9.62 -4.89 -27.78
N VAL A 15 -9.93 -5.61 -26.72
CA VAL A 15 -10.63 -5.05 -25.56
C VAL A 15 -9.59 -4.20 -24.82
N LEU A 16 -9.69 -2.88 -24.98
CA LEU A 16 -9.04 -1.93 -24.08
C LEU A 16 -9.77 -2.05 -22.74
N ALA A 17 -9.20 -2.83 -21.82
CA ALA A 17 -9.61 -2.81 -20.43
C ALA A 17 -9.22 -1.44 -19.87
N SER A 18 -10.19 -0.54 -19.76
CA SER A 18 -10.10 0.64 -18.92
C SER A 18 -10.00 0.14 -17.49
N VAL A 19 -8.78 0.02 -16.95
CA VAL A 19 -8.57 -0.30 -15.54
C VAL A 19 -8.94 0.97 -14.77
N SER A 20 -10.22 1.11 -14.44
CA SER A 20 -10.59 1.90 -13.27
C SER A 20 -10.07 1.10 -12.07
N ALA A 21 -8.84 1.39 -11.64
CA ALA A 21 -8.37 0.92 -10.34
C ALA A 21 -9.21 1.65 -9.28
N CYS A 22 -10.36 1.09 -8.94
CA CYS A 22 -11.31 1.66 -7.96
C CYS A 22 -11.00 1.16 -6.54
N GLY A 23 -9.73 0.94 -6.22
CA GLY A 23 -9.30 0.46 -4.91
C GLY A 23 -7.81 0.66 -4.71
N LEU A 24 -7.39 0.54 -3.46
CA LEU A 24 -5.99 0.59 -3.05
C LEU A 24 -5.19 -0.52 -3.74
N PRO A 25 -3.87 -0.34 -3.96
CA PRO A 25 -3.00 -1.41 -4.43
C PRO A 25 -3.00 -2.60 -3.47
N SER A 26 -3.02 -3.82 -4.00
CA SER A 26 -2.88 -5.07 -3.24
C SER A 26 -1.58 -5.77 -3.63
N ALA A 27 -0.93 -6.38 -2.65
CA ALA A 27 0.31 -7.10 -2.79
C ALA A 27 0.16 -8.62 -2.59
N GLY A 28 -0.81 -9.15 -1.85
CA GLY A 28 -1.06 -10.59 -1.70
C GLY A 28 0.02 -11.41 -0.95
N SER A 29 1.25 -10.91 -0.85
CA SER A 29 2.36 -11.51 -0.10
C SER A 29 3.46 -10.48 0.24
N PRO A 30 4.33 -10.77 1.24
CA PRO A 30 5.47 -9.89 1.56
C PRO A 30 6.41 -9.66 0.39
N GLN A 31 6.62 -10.69 -0.44
CA GLN A 31 7.50 -10.59 -1.60
C GLN A 31 6.94 -9.62 -2.64
N GLU A 32 5.64 -9.70 -2.90
CA GLU A 32 4.96 -8.85 -3.87
C GLU A 32 4.79 -7.40 -3.36
N ALA A 33 4.64 -7.21 -2.05
CA ALA A 33 4.67 -5.87 -1.42
C ALA A 33 6.06 -5.23 -1.58
N GLY A 34 7.11 -6.00 -1.30
CA GLY A 34 8.48 -5.60 -1.55
C GLY A 34 8.75 -5.28 -3.02
N ASP A 35 8.25 -6.11 -3.96
CA ASP A 35 8.40 -5.86 -5.40
C ASP A 35 7.66 -4.59 -5.84
N PHE A 36 6.49 -4.30 -5.26
CA PHE A 36 5.77 -3.05 -5.46
C PHE A 36 6.62 -1.85 -5.02
N LEU A 37 7.19 -1.89 -3.80
CA LEU A 37 8.05 -0.83 -3.28
C LEU A 37 9.33 -0.67 -4.09
N LYS A 38 9.99 -1.78 -4.46
CA LYS A 38 11.17 -1.76 -5.32
C LYS A 38 10.90 -1.06 -6.64
N SER A 39 9.74 -1.31 -7.24
CA SER A 39 9.36 -0.67 -8.50
C SER A 39 9.02 0.82 -8.35
N THR A 40 8.44 1.19 -7.20
CA THR A 40 7.92 2.53 -6.91
C THR A 40 9.00 3.49 -6.42
N LEU A 41 9.83 3.03 -5.47
CA LEU A 41 10.87 3.80 -4.79
C LEU A 41 12.28 3.49 -5.29
N HIS A 42 12.42 2.55 -6.21
CA HIS A 42 13.70 2.16 -6.81
C HIS A 42 14.76 1.67 -5.81
N CYS A 43 14.33 0.97 -4.75
CA CYS A 43 15.21 0.36 -3.74
C CYS A 43 16.28 -0.54 -4.39
N GLU A 44 17.49 -0.55 -3.81
CA GLU A 44 18.56 -1.46 -4.25
C GLU A 44 18.18 -2.92 -3.99
N SER A 45 17.69 -3.21 -2.79
CA SER A 45 17.24 -4.52 -2.33
C SER A 45 15.94 -4.46 -1.53
N ILE A 46 15.32 -5.63 -1.39
CA ILE A 46 14.23 -5.88 -0.46
C ILE A 46 14.76 -6.94 0.52
N ASP A 47 14.68 -6.65 1.81
CA ASP A 47 14.94 -7.63 2.87
C ASP A 47 13.61 -8.08 3.47
N ILE A 48 13.28 -9.36 3.31
CA ILE A 48 12.00 -9.90 3.78
C ILE A 48 12.16 -10.36 5.22
N ALA A 49 11.30 -9.85 6.10
CA ALA A 49 11.29 -10.20 7.51
C ALA A 49 11.10 -11.72 7.69
N SER A 50 11.96 -12.30 8.52
CA SER A 50 11.84 -13.69 8.93
C SER A 50 10.68 -13.88 9.91
N PRO A 51 10.12 -15.10 10.05
CA PRO A 51 9.01 -15.32 10.99
C PRO A 51 9.30 -14.89 12.45
N PRO A 52 10.52 -15.04 13.00
CA PRO A 52 10.86 -14.48 14.31
C PRO A 52 10.87 -12.95 14.39
N GLU A 53 11.12 -12.24 13.29
CA GLU A 53 11.05 -10.78 13.24
C GLU A 53 9.60 -10.31 13.23
N VAL A 54 8.76 -10.93 12.41
CA VAL A 54 7.30 -10.68 12.39
C VAL A 54 6.69 -10.91 13.78
N GLN A 55 7.02 -12.04 14.43
CA GLN A 55 6.56 -12.33 15.80
C GLN A 55 7.00 -11.30 16.84
N ARG A 56 8.13 -10.59 16.63
CA ARG A 56 8.55 -9.51 17.53
C ARG A 56 7.68 -8.28 17.33
N VAL A 57 7.37 -7.93 16.09
CA VAL A 57 6.46 -6.82 15.76
C VAL A 57 5.08 -7.09 16.37
N GLU A 58 4.54 -8.31 16.22
CA GLU A 58 3.30 -8.71 16.90
C GLU A 58 3.41 -8.62 18.42
N ALA A 59 4.54 -9.03 19.01
CA ALA A 59 4.76 -8.94 20.45
C ALA A 59 4.92 -7.51 20.98
N MET A 60 5.21 -6.53 20.11
CA MET A 60 5.22 -5.11 20.44
C MET A 60 3.81 -4.49 20.42
N GLY A 61 2.82 -5.19 19.87
CA GLY A 61 1.42 -4.75 19.89
C GLY A 61 0.81 -4.60 18.50
N MET A 62 1.62 -4.66 17.44
CA MET A 62 1.15 -4.55 16.07
C MET A 62 0.53 -5.86 15.58
N THR A 63 -0.79 -5.99 15.75
CA THR A 63 -1.55 -7.21 15.43
C THR A 63 -2.14 -7.20 14.02
N GLY A 64 -2.56 -8.38 13.54
CA GLY A 64 -3.24 -8.49 12.23
C GLY A 64 -2.28 -8.55 11.04
N ILE A 65 -0.98 -8.73 11.31
CA ILE A 65 0.07 -8.83 10.29
C ILE A 65 0.47 -10.29 10.06
N ASN A 66 0.94 -10.60 8.86
CA ASN A 66 1.42 -11.95 8.52
C ASN A 66 2.82 -11.97 7.87
N GLY A 67 3.47 -10.80 7.80
CA GLY A 67 4.75 -10.65 7.16
C GLY A 67 5.15 -9.19 7.03
N GLY A 68 6.24 -8.94 6.31
CA GLY A 68 6.79 -7.62 6.09
C GLY A 68 8.22 -7.67 5.62
N GLY A 69 8.89 -6.53 5.68
CA GLY A 69 10.28 -6.38 5.31
C GLY A 69 10.66 -4.92 5.18
N GLU A 70 11.79 -4.70 4.52
CA GLU A 70 12.40 -3.40 4.36
C GLU A 70 12.80 -3.20 2.89
N CYS A 71 12.48 -2.03 2.34
CA CYS A 71 13.02 -1.51 1.09
C CYS A 71 14.30 -0.74 1.42
N GLN A 72 15.43 -1.30 0.98
CA GLN A 72 16.76 -0.80 1.34
C GLN A 72 17.32 0.16 0.29
N ASP A 73 17.94 1.24 0.77
CA ASP A 73 18.59 2.27 -0.05
C ASP A 73 17.68 2.78 -1.20
N PRO A 74 16.50 3.35 -0.92
CA PRO A 74 15.63 3.91 -1.96
C PRO A 74 16.31 5.05 -2.73
N ALA A 75 16.04 5.13 -4.03
CA ALA A 75 16.78 6.06 -4.88
C ALA A 75 16.45 7.52 -4.56
N GLY A 76 17.49 8.29 -4.20
CA GLY A 76 17.35 9.72 -3.92
C GLY A 76 17.03 10.04 -2.46
N ASP A 77 17.06 9.04 -1.58
CA ASP A 77 16.84 9.19 -0.14
C ASP A 77 17.89 8.38 0.66
N ASP A 78 18.01 8.70 1.94
CA ASP A 78 18.98 8.10 2.87
C ASP A 78 18.31 7.16 3.89
N GLY A 79 16.98 7.12 3.95
CA GLY A 79 16.21 6.29 4.88
C GLY A 79 15.63 5.04 4.24
N ASP A 80 15.84 3.89 4.88
CA ASP A 80 15.14 2.65 4.54
C ASP A 80 13.63 2.80 4.78
N VAL A 81 12.84 1.94 4.13
CA VAL A 81 11.37 1.98 4.17
C VAL A 81 10.83 0.64 4.65
N ASP A 82 10.27 0.62 5.84
CA ASP A 82 9.65 -0.57 6.41
C ASP A 82 8.26 -0.79 5.81
N PHE A 83 7.87 -2.06 5.71
CA PHE A 83 6.51 -2.44 5.33
C PHE A 83 6.05 -3.70 6.05
N LEU A 84 4.74 -3.80 6.26
CA LEU A 84 4.09 -4.97 6.84
C LEU A 84 2.98 -5.43 5.90
N THR A 85 2.77 -6.74 5.81
CA THR A 85 1.58 -7.31 5.15
C THR A 85 0.53 -7.67 6.18
N ILE A 86 -0.73 -7.42 5.81
CA ILE A 86 -1.88 -7.44 6.71
C ILE A 86 -2.77 -8.63 6.33
N GLU A 87 -3.11 -9.46 7.31
CA GLU A 87 -4.11 -10.53 7.18
C GLU A 87 -5.45 -10.20 7.86
N ASP A 88 -5.45 -9.24 8.79
CA ASP A 88 -6.63 -8.77 9.50
C ASP A 88 -6.54 -7.24 9.67
N MET A 89 -7.20 -6.52 8.76
CA MET A 89 -7.18 -5.06 8.71
C MET A 89 -7.87 -4.41 9.92
N GLU A 90 -8.93 -5.03 10.46
CA GLU A 90 -9.58 -4.54 11.67
C GLU A 90 -8.62 -4.63 12.87
N ALA A 91 -7.91 -5.75 13.01
CA ALA A 91 -6.92 -5.93 14.06
C ALA A 91 -5.72 -4.97 13.90
N PHE A 92 -5.26 -4.77 12.67
CA PHE A 92 -4.16 -3.84 12.36
C PHE A 92 -4.53 -2.40 12.71
N GLN A 93 -5.67 -1.89 12.20
CA GLN A 93 -6.11 -0.53 12.52
C GLN A 93 -6.42 -0.34 14.01
N THR A 94 -6.88 -1.40 14.70
CA THR A 94 -7.07 -1.37 16.16
C THR A 94 -5.75 -1.21 16.90
N ALA A 95 -4.69 -1.88 16.45
CA ALA A 95 -3.35 -1.73 17.01
C ALA A 95 -2.80 -0.32 16.79
N VAL A 96 -2.81 0.17 15.54
CA VAL A 96 -2.36 1.53 15.18
C VAL A 96 -3.11 2.59 15.98
N LYS A 97 -4.43 2.52 16.05
CA LYS A 97 -5.24 3.48 16.83
C LYS A 97 -4.93 3.44 18.33
N GLY A 98 -4.44 2.32 18.84
CA GLY A 98 -4.05 2.15 20.25
C GLY A 98 -2.66 2.69 20.57
N ASP A 99 -1.88 3.02 19.55
CA ASP A 99 -0.50 3.48 19.66
C ASP A 99 -0.38 4.90 19.07
N ASP A 100 -0.37 5.91 19.93
CA ASP A 100 -0.26 7.31 19.50
C ASP A 100 1.08 7.60 18.82
N ASP A 101 2.13 6.80 19.05
CA ASP A 101 3.46 6.99 18.45
C ASP A 101 3.56 6.35 17.05
N GLU A 102 2.68 5.39 16.70
CA GLU A 102 2.65 4.70 15.39
C GLU A 102 1.53 5.20 14.46
N GLN A 103 0.81 6.26 14.85
CA GLN A 103 -0.26 6.85 14.05
C GLN A 103 0.23 7.77 12.94
N ASP A 104 1.46 8.24 13.03
CA ASP A 104 1.96 9.27 12.12
C ASP A 104 2.52 8.62 10.84
N GLU A 105 1.95 9.04 9.72
CA GLU A 105 2.52 8.91 8.36
C GLU A 105 2.50 7.52 7.68
N LEU A 106 1.89 6.50 8.30
CA LEU A 106 1.66 5.21 7.64
C LEU A 106 0.86 5.35 6.35
N MET A 107 1.34 4.71 5.29
CA MET A 107 0.68 4.66 3.99
C MET A 107 0.20 3.25 3.68
N ILE A 108 -1.08 3.10 3.36
CA ILE A 108 -1.77 1.82 3.30
C ILE A 108 -2.22 1.46 1.88
N GLY A 109 -2.01 0.19 1.53
CA GLY A 109 -2.65 -0.52 0.44
C GLY A 109 -3.89 -1.30 0.92
N ASP A 110 -4.37 -2.23 0.10
CA ASP A 110 -5.51 -3.10 0.42
C ASP A 110 -5.15 -4.16 1.48
N ASP A 111 -3.91 -4.65 1.46
CA ASP A 111 -3.42 -5.77 2.29
C ASP A 111 -1.96 -5.58 2.77
N PHE A 112 -1.45 -4.35 2.72
CA PHE A 112 -0.14 -4.01 3.25
C PHE A 112 -0.07 -2.54 3.68
N VAL A 113 0.91 -2.22 4.50
CA VAL A 113 1.20 -0.87 4.97
C VAL A 113 2.69 -0.58 4.80
N VAL A 114 3.03 0.68 4.65
CA VAL A 114 4.37 1.20 4.41
C VAL A 114 4.62 2.33 5.40
N ASP A 115 5.80 2.33 6.01
CA ASP A 115 6.31 3.41 6.85
C ASP A 115 7.41 4.16 6.08
N PRO A 116 7.05 5.23 5.32
CA PRO A 116 8.01 5.99 4.55
C PRO A 116 8.83 6.94 5.43
N SER A 117 10.13 7.01 5.18
CA SER A 117 11.07 7.86 5.91
C SER A 117 11.20 9.30 5.38
N SER A 118 10.51 9.66 4.29
CA SER A 118 10.55 11.02 3.74
C SER A 118 9.32 11.47 2.93
N ASP A 119 9.19 12.78 2.75
CA ASP A 119 8.16 13.40 1.92
C ASP A 119 8.24 12.98 0.44
N ASP A 120 9.44 12.82 -0.11
CA ASP A 120 9.63 12.40 -1.49
C ASP A 120 9.14 10.96 -1.70
N GLN A 121 9.32 10.09 -0.71
CA GLN A 121 8.78 8.73 -0.73
C GLN A 121 7.25 8.75 -0.60
N ARG A 122 6.71 9.56 0.33
CA ARG A 122 5.27 9.73 0.49
C ARG A 122 4.59 10.19 -0.80
N HIS A 123 5.15 11.19 -1.48
CA HIS A 123 4.63 11.65 -2.78
C HIS A 123 4.66 10.56 -3.86
N GLN A 124 5.72 9.73 -3.90
CA GLN A 124 5.82 8.63 -4.84
C GLN A 124 4.79 7.54 -4.56
N LEU A 125 4.59 7.18 -3.30
CA LEU A 125 3.61 6.18 -2.86
C LEU A 125 2.17 6.65 -3.10
N LEU A 126 1.85 7.93 -2.83
CA LEU A 126 0.55 8.54 -3.15
C LEU A 126 0.26 8.43 -4.65
N LYS A 127 1.25 8.76 -5.49
CA LYS A 127 1.13 8.64 -6.94
C LYS A 127 0.99 7.19 -7.42
N ALA A 128 1.53 6.24 -6.67
CA ALA A 128 1.39 4.81 -6.91
C ALA A 128 0.04 4.25 -6.40
N GLY A 129 -0.74 5.05 -5.67
CA GLY A 129 -2.12 4.73 -5.27
C GLY A 129 -2.29 4.34 -3.81
N LEU A 130 -1.24 4.38 -2.99
CA LEU A 130 -1.40 4.25 -1.53
C LEU A 130 -2.04 5.52 -0.97
N LEU A 131 -2.72 5.39 0.16
CA LEU A 131 -3.29 6.50 0.92
C LEU A 131 -2.73 6.51 2.33
N PHE A 132 -2.76 7.65 3.02
CA PHE A 132 -2.44 7.69 4.44
C PHE A 132 -3.51 6.98 5.25
N LEU A 133 -3.10 6.19 6.24
CA LEU A 133 -3.98 5.75 7.32
C LEU A 133 -3.97 6.83 8.40
N ASN A 134 -5.13 7.38 8.72
CA ASN A 134 -5.29 8.37 9.79
C ASN A 134 -6.31 7.87 10.80
N CYS A 135 -5.87 7.66 12.05
CA CYS A 135 -6.73 7.24 13.16
C CYS A 135 -6.95 8.35 14.20
N THR A 136 -6.60 9.60 13.85
CA THR A 136 -6.79 10.75 14.72
C THR A 136 -8.28 10.97 14.99
N PRO A 137 -8.71 11.12 16.27
CA PRO A 137 -10.10 11.37 16.61
C PRO A 137 -10.69 12.56 15.86
N ASP A 138 -11.90 12.38 15.32
CA ASP A 138 -12.66 13.39 14.58
C ASP A 138 -11.97 13.95 13.31
N PHE A 139 -10.98 13.24 12.75
CA PHE A 139 -10.31 13.63 11.51
C PHE A 139 -11.32 13.95 10.37
N LYS A 140 -11.02 15.03 9.65
CA LYS A 140 -11.74 15.46 8.45
C LYS A 140 -10.72 16.01 7.46
N ALA A 141 -10.63 15.38 6.29
CA ALA A 141 -9.81 15.92 5.21
C ALA A 141 -10.31 17.32 4.78
N PRO A 142 -9.41 18.24 4.42
CA PRO A 142 -9.79 19.57 3.98
C PRO A 142 -10.51 19.54 2.61
N PRO A 143 -11.21 20.61 2.23
CA PRO A 143 -11.94 20.66 0.96
C PRO A 143 -11.03 20.36 -0.25
N GLY A 144 -11.43 19.37 -1.04
CA GLY A 144 -10.69 18.95 -2.24
C GLY A 144 -9.77 17.74 -2.04
N LYS A 145 -9.62 17.25 -0.81
CA LYS A 145 -8.96 15.99 -0.46
C LYS A 145 -9.99 14.89 -0.20
N THR A 146 -9.58 13.65 -0.34
CA THR A 146 -10.42 12.46 -0.13
C THR A 146 -10.21 11.90 1.27
N ALA A 147 -11.29 11.46 1.91
CA ALA A 147 -11.23 10.64 3.11
C ALA A 147 -12.34 9.60 3.04
N ASP A 148 -11.96 8.32 3.11
CA ASP A 148 -12.87 7.18 3.19
C ASP A 148 -12.73 6.52 4.56
N ASP A 149 -13.82 5.95 5.07
CA ASP A 149 -13.81 5.26 6.36
C ASP A 149 -12.82 4.08 6.34
N GLY A 150 -12.10 3.89 7.45
CA GLY A 150 -11.31 2.68 7.68
C GLY A 150 -12.20 1.49 8.03
N GLU A 151 -11.58 0.34 8.30
CA GLU A 151 -12.29 -0.87 8.73
C GLU A 151 -12.82 -0.75 10.17
N ILE A 152 -12.25 0.15 10.97
CA ILE A 152 -12.75 0.46 12.32
C ILE A 152 -13.21 1.91 12.45
N GLU A 153 -14.16 2.14 13.37
CA GLU A 153 -14.64 3.49 13.69
C GLU A 153 -13.48 4.38 14.15
N GLY A 154 -13.37 5.56 13.55
CA GLY A 154 -12.37 6.57 13.90
C GLY A 154 -11.02 6.41 13.21
N CYS A 155 -10.88 5.45 12.30
CA CYS A 155 -9.80 5.45 11.30
C CYS A 155 -10.35 5.83 9.93
N SER A 156 -9.49 6.38 9.08
CA SER A 156 -9.82 6.77 7.71
C SER A 156 -8.60 6.58 6.82
N THR A 157 -8.84 6.34 5.53
CA THR A 157 -7.80 6.44 4.49
C THR A 157 -7.94 7.77 3.78
N THR A 158 -6.83 8.46 3.48
CA THR A 158 -6.86 9.84 2.97
C THR A 158 -5.68 10.15 2.05
N ASP A 159 -5.89 11.05 1.08
CA ASP A 159 -4.82 11.57 0.18
C ASP A 159 -4.16 12.85 0.73
N TYR A 160 -4.42 13.15 2.00
CA TYR A 160 -3.98 14.35 2.71
C TYR A 160 -3.08 14.01 3.88
N SER A 161 -1.98 14.75 3.99
CA SER A 161 -1.15 14.89 5.19
C SER A 161 -0.83 16.37 5.39
N GLU A 162 -0.84 16.84 6.64
CA GLU A 162 -0.43 18.22 6.98
C GLU A 162 1.03 18.51 6.65
N ASP A 163 1.89 17.48 6.64
CA ASP A 163 3.33 17.65 6.39
C ASP A 163 3.67 17.78 4.89
N LEU A 164 2.73 17.42 4.00
CA LEU A 164 2.91 17.51 2.54
C LEU A 164 2.31 18.75 1.87
N ASP A 165 1.48 19.54 2.57
CA ASP A 165 0.72 20.68 2.01
C ASP A 165 1.03 22.02 2.72
#